data_AF-A0A3N5S1H1-F1
#
_entry.id   AF-A0A3N5S1H1-F1
#
_cell.length_a   1.000
_cell.length_b   1.000
_cell.length_c   1.000
_cell.angle_alpha   90.00
_cell.angle_beta   90.00
_cell.angle_gamma   90.00
#
_symmetry.space_group_name_H-M   'P 1'
#
loop_
_entity.id
_entity.type
_entity.pdbx_description
1 polymer ?
#
loop_
_entity_poly.entity_id
_entity_poly.type
_entity_poly.pdbx_seq_one_letter_code
_entity_poly.pdbx_strand_id
1 'polypeptide(L)' 'MTARNGWSGSFTEYAYWYNAEEHRYAVTIFVTADHIYLVEAGGTAERYARKREGIIKSLGQFGVE' A
#
# COMPACT_ATOMS: atom_id res chain seq x y z
N MET A 1 8.70 -5.49 -0.10
CA MET A 1 8.10 -5.09 -1.40
C MET A 1 9.21 -4.47 -2.24
N THR A 2 9.24 -4.71 -3.55
CA THR A 2 10.20 -4.05 -4.43
C THR A 2 9.45 -3.20 -5.44
N ALA A 3 9.78 -1.91 -5.52
CA ALA A 3 9.24 -0.99 -6.51
C ALA A 3 9.79 -1.29 -7.91
N ARG A 4 9.17 -0.72 -8.94
CA ARG A 4 9.57 -0.90 -10.35
C ARG A 4 11.02 -0.44 -10.61
N ASN A 5 11.46 0.59 -9.91
CA ASN A 5 12.81 1.16 -10.00
C ASN A 5 13.85 0.44 -9.11
N GLY A 6 13.49 -0.70 -8.50
CA GLY A 6 14.39 -1.50 -7.68
C GLY A 6 14.48 -1.08 -6.21
N TRP A 7 13.76 -0.04 -5.78
CA TRP A 7 13.75 0.33 -4.36
C TRP A 7 13.09 -0.75 -3.51
N SER A 8 13.74 -1.07 -2.38
CA SER A 8 13.19 -1.97 -1.39
C SER A 8 12.32 -1.17 -0.41
N GLY A 9 11.08 -1.59 -0.25
CA GLY A 9 10.11 -0.97 0.66
C GLY A 9 9.52 -1.95 1.66
N SER A 10 9.16 -1.41 2.82
CA SER A 10 8.46 -2.13 3.89
C SER A 10 6.96 -2.10 3.61
N PHE A 11 6.36 -3.28 3.50
CA PHE A 11 4.92 -3.45 3.29
C PHE A 11 4.24 -3.85 4.60
N THR A 12 3.11 -3.24 4.88
CA THR A 12 2.23 -3.63 5.99
C THR A 12 0.77 -3.43 5.59
N GLU A 13 -0.11 -4.16 6.27
CA GLU A 13 -1.56 -3.95 6.19
C GLU A 13 -2.05 -3.51 7.57
N TYR A 14 -3.03 -2.61 7.60
CA TYR A 14 -3.70 -2.24 8.83
C TYR A 14 -5.22 -2.18 8.62
N ALA A 15 -5.94 -2.40 9.72
CA ALA A 15 -7.38 -2.23 9.79
C ALA A 15 -7.69 -1.00 10.64
N TYR A 16 -8.73 -0.27 10.25
CA TYR A 16 -9.20 0.93 10.93
C TYR A 16 -10.73 0.90 10.99
N TRP A 17 -11.28 1.12 12.17
CA TRP A 17 -12.73 1.13 12.39
C TRP A 17 -13.23 2.57 12.48
N TYR A 18 -14.17 2.94 11.62
CA TYR A 18 -14.70 4.30 11.54
C TYR A 18 -16.14 4.31 11.04
N ASN A 19 -16.99 5.15 11.63
CA ASN A 19 -18.41 5.26 11.27
C ASN A 19 -19.15 3.92 11.18
N ALA A 20 -18.89 3.02 12.14
CA ALA A 20 -19.43 1.67 12.19
C ALA A 20 -19.07 0.78 10.97
N GLU A 21 -18.01 1.13 10.24
CA GLU A 21 -17.47 0.36 9.12
C GLU A 21 -16.00 0.01 9.35
N GLU A 22 -15.60 -1.21 8.98
CA GLU A 22 -14.19 -1.61 8.95
C GLU A 22 -13.57 -1.22 7.62
N HIS A 23 -12.44 -0.52 7.69
CA HIS A 23 -11.57 -0.24 6.56
C HIS A 23 -10.28 -1.03 6.67
N ARG A 24 -9.71 -1.37 5.51
CA ARG A 24 -8.39 -1.98 5.40
C ARG A 24 -7.56 -1.27 4.36
N TYR A 25 -6.28 -1.14 4.68
CA TYR A 25 -5.30 -0.45 3.87
C TYR A 25 -4.03 -1.29 3.76
N ALA A 26 -3.50 -1.33 2.55
CA ALA A 26 -2.11 -1.72 2.29
C ALA A 26 -1.26 -0.46 2.22
N VAL A 27 -0.17 -0.45 2.98
CA VAL A 27 0.82 0.63 2.96
C VAL A 27 2.16 0.05 2.57
N THR A 28 2.87 0.74 1.69
CA THR A 28 4.29 0.51 1.44
C THR A 28 5.08 1.78 1.65
N ILE A 29 6.16 1.69 2.43
CA ILE A 29 7.11 2.77 2.66
C ILE A 29 8.39 2.46 1.89
N PHE A 30 8.80 3.37 1.01
CA PHE A 30 10.09 3.32 0.32
C PHE A 30 10.96 4.46 0.83
N VAL A 31 12.19 4.15 1.25
CA VAL A 31 13.15 5.13 1.74
C VAL A 31 14.31 5.23 0.77
N THR A 32 14.61 6.43 0.31
CA THR A 32 15.77 6.76 -0.53
C THR A 32 16.72 7.67 0.25
N ALA A 33 17.81 8.12 -0.39
CA ALA A 33 18.75 9.05 0.24
C ALA A 33 18.09 10.42 0.55
N ASP A 34 17.16 10.85 -0.31
CA ASP A 34 16.60 12.21 -0.27
C ASP A 34 15.13 12.25 0.15
N HIS A 35 14.40 11.12 0.04
CA HIS A 35 12.95 11.08 0.19
C HIS A 35 12.44 9.85 0.94
N ILE A 36 11.28 10.01 1.57
CA ILE A 36 10.45 8.92 2.07
C ILE A 36 9.14 8.95 1.30
N TYR A 37 8.83 7.87 0.58
CA TYR A 37 7.57 7.71 -0.14
C TYR A 37 6.66 6.78 0.67
N LEU A 38 5.46 7.27 0.98
CA LEU A 38 4.40 6.49 1.58
C LEU A 38 3.30 6.29 0.53
N VAL A 39 3.07 5.04 0.15
CA VAL A 39 2.05 4.66 -0.83
C VAL A 39 0.99 3.84 -0.12
N GLU A 40 -0.23 4.34 -0.13
CA GLU A 40 -1.37 3.71 0.55
C GLU A 40 -2.50 3.47 -0.44
N ALA A 41 -3.10 2.28 -0.36
CA ALA A 41 -4.32 1.96 -1.07
C ALA A 41 -5.23 1.10 -0.19
N GLY A 42 -6.50 1.47 -0.12
CA GLY A 42 -7.45 0.80 0.74
C GLY A 42 -8.88 1.23 0.51
N GLY A 43 -9.74 0.85 1.45
CA GLY A 43 -11.16 1.14 1.43
C GLY A 43 -11.89 0.26 2.44
N THR A 44 -13.19 0.08 2.23
CA THR A 44 -14.01 -0.82 3.05
C THR A 44 -13.41 -2.24 3.02
N ALA A 45 -13.45 -2.95 4.14
CA ALA A 45 -12.81 -4.26 4.27
C ALA A 45 -13.30 -5.25 3.20
N GLU A 46 -14.59 -5.21 2.87
CA GLU A 46 -15.19 -6.02 1.80
C GLU A 46 -14.58 -5.72 0.42
N ARG A 47 -14.50 -4.44 0.04
CA ARG A 47 -13.93 -4.04 -1.26
C ARG A 47 -12.44 -4.32 -1.32
N TYR A 48 -11.73 -4.10 -0.21
CA TYR A 48 -10.32 -4.40 -0.08
C TYR A 48 -10.05 -5.88 -0.32
N ALA A 49 -10.79 -6.78 0.35
CA ALA A 49 -10.64 -8.23 0.19
C ALA A 49 -10.77 -8.68 -1.27
N ARG A 50 -11.73 -8.11 -2.02
CA ARG A 50 -11.93 -8.42 -3.45
C ARG A 50 -10.80 -7.95 -4.37
N LYS A 51 -10.04 -6.92 -3.95
CA LYS A 51 -9.02 -6.27 -4.78
C LYS A 51 -7.59 -6.44 -4.25
N ARG A 52 -7.39 -7.13 -3.13
CA ARG A 52 -6.13 -7.19 -2.40
C ARG A 52 -4.94 -7.56 -3.29
N GLU A 53 -5.06 -8.60 -4.10
CA GLU A 53 -3.97 -9.02 -5.00
C GLU A 53 -3.63 -7.95 -6.04
N GLY A 54 -4.64 -7.31 -6.62
CA GLY A 54 -4.46 -6.20 -7.55
C GLY A 54 -3.79 -4.99 -6.88
N ILE A 55 -4.19 -4.67 -5.65
CA ILE A 55 -3.58 -3.61 -4.84
C ILE A 55 -2.09 -3.91 -4.60
N ILE A 56 -1.77 -5.10 -4.10
CA ILE A 56 -0.37 -5.51 -3.83
C ILE A 56 0.46 -5.46 -5.12
N LYS A 57 -0.09 -5.96 -6.24
CA LYS A 57 0.58 -5.91 -7.54
C LYS A 57 0.84 -4.46 -7.97
N SER A 58 -0.13 -3.57 -7.84
CA SER A 58 0.02 -2.16 -8.20
C SER A 58 1.02 -1.43 -7.32
N LEU A 59 1.10 -1.75 -6.02
CA LEU A 59 2.11 -1.18 -5.12
C LEU A 59 3.54 -1.54 -5.56
N GLY A 60 3.76 -2.77 -6.06
CA GLY A 60 5.05 -3.18 -6.63
C GLY A 60 5.41 -2.46 -7.94
N GLN A 61 4.44 -1.84 -8.62
CA GLN A 61 4.67 -1.06 -9.84
C GLN A 61 5.00 0.41 -9.56
N PHE A 62 5.01 0.82 -8.30
CA PHE A 62 5.37 2.18 -7.91
C PHE A 62 6.75 2.58 -8.45
N GLY A 63 6.87 3.83 -8.88
CA GLY A 63 8.09 4.45 -9.36
C GLY A 63 7.87 5.95 -9.50
N VAL A 64 8.92 6.71 -9.23
CA VAL A 64 8.96 8.17 -9.41
C VAL A 64 10.16 8.45 -10.33
N GLU A 65 9.98 9.38 -11.27
CA GLU A 65 11.02 9.82 -12.22
C GLU A 65 12.13 10.62 -11.52
#